data_AF-A0A087K5Y7-F1
#
_entry.id   AF-A0A087K5Y7-F1
#
_cell.length_a   1.000
_cell.length_b   1.000
_cell.length_c   1.000
_cell.angle_alpha   90.00
_cell.angle_beta   90.00
_cell.angle_gamma   90.00
#
_symmetry.space_group_name_H-M   'P 1'
#
loop_
_entity.id
_entity.type
_entity.pdbx_description
1 polymer ?
#
loop_
_entity_poly.entity_id
_entity_poly.type
_entity_poly.pdbx_seq_one_letter_code
_entity_poly.pdbx_strand_id
1 'polypeptide(L)'
;MADTDNVAELRSQLEQARRIAVTLEQENAELEARLEKYVGKEPTVRDEMAYLQRCANAVYELCEFARMRRHEVVTVDEVVQAISGERPDDPADKRRRIYIDGRGDAWLSLSHDRNIQYIGPLAGALWSEETTTSVRDRIGELHEIGRCW
;
A
#
# COMPACT_ATOMS: atom_id res chain seq x y z
N MET A 1 -5.44 -55.97 -36.82
CA MET A 1 -6.42 -55.06 -36.19
C MET A 1 -5.87 -54.39 -34.93
N ALA A 2 -5.09 -55.07 -34.08
CA ALA A 2 -4.50 -54.45 -32.87
C ALA A 2 -3.54 -53.27 -33.15
N ASP A 3 -2.82 -53.29 -34.27
CA ASP A 3 -1.78 -52.30 -34.58
C ASP A 3 -2.36 -50.92 -35.00
N THR A 4 -3.54 -50.92 -35.60
CA THR A 4 -4.23 -49.69 -36.03
C THR A 4 -4.90 -48.96 -34.87
N ASP A 5 -5.40 -49.69 -33.88
CA ASP A 5 -6.01 -49.13 -32.67
C ASP A 5 -4.95 -48.46 -31.78
N ASN A 6 -3.76 -49.07 -31.68
CA ASN A 6 -2.62 -48.52 -30.94
C ASN A 6 -2.10 -47.20 -31.56
N VAL A 7 -2.09 -47.10 -32.89
CA VAL A 7 -1.72 -45.87 -33.61
C VAL A 7 -2.78 -44.77 -33.43
N ALA A 8 -4.07 -45.12 -33.38
CA ALA A 8 -5.14 -44.15 -33.13
C ALA A 8 -5.09 -43.60 -31.70
N GLU A 9 -4.81 -44.46 -30.72
CA GLU A 9 -4.65 -44.08 -29.32
C GLU A 9 -3.45 -43.15 -29.10
N LEU A 10 -2.29 -43.47 -29.69
CA LEU A 10 -1.10 -42.61 -29.64
C LEU A 10 -1.33 -41.23 -30.28
N ARG A 11 -2.10 -41.16 -31.37
CA ARG A 11 -2.46 -39.87 -32.01
C ARG A 11 -3.37 -39.04 -31.11
N SER A 12 -4.35 -39.68 -30.48
CA SER A 12 -5.25 -39.01 -29.51
C SER A 12 -4.47 -38.46 -28.32
N GLN A 13 -3.55 -39.26 -27.76
CA GLN A 13 -2.66 -38.82 -26.67
C GLN A 13 -1.76 -37.65 -27.09
N LEU A 14 -1.21 -37.68 -28.31
CA LEU A 14 -0.38 -36.59 -28.83
C LEU A 14 -1.18 -35.30 -29.03
N GLU A 15 -2.40 -35.39 -29.55
CA GLU A 15 -3.29 -34.23 -29.69
C GLU A 15 -3.70 -33.66 -28.33
N GLN A 16 -3.99 -34.52 -27.35
CA GLN A 16 -4.31 -34.09 -26.00
C GLN A 16 -3.10 -33.40 -25.34
N ALA A 17 -1.91 -33.97 -25.46
CA ALA A 17 -0.67 -33.38 -24.95
C ALA A 17 -0.39 -32.02 -25.60
N ARG A 18 -0.63 -31.88 -26.91
CA ARG A 18 -0.50 -30.60 -27.62
C ARG A 18 -1.48 -29.54 -27.11
N ARG A 19 -2.73 -29.91 -26.87
CA ARG A 19 -3.73 -28.98 -26.32
C ARG A 19 -3.33 -28.50 -24.92
N ILE A 20 -2.90 -29.42 -24.07
CA ILE A 20 -2.42 -29.10 -22.72
C ILE A 20 -1.21 -28.16 -22.78
N ALA A 21 -0.25 -28.43 -23.65
CA ALA A 21 0.94 -27.58 -23.81
C ALA A 21 0.57 -26.14 -24.19
N VAL A 22 -0.35 -25.95 -25.15
CA VAL A 22 -0.81 -24.62 -25.56
C VAL A 22 -1.53 -23.89 -24.41
N THR A 23 -2.35 -24.60 -23.63
CA THR A 23 -3.02 -23.99 -22.47
C THR A 23 -2.01 -23.57 -21.40
N LEU A 24 -1.02 -24.40 -21.09
CA LEU A 24 0.01 -24.08 -20.12
C LEU A 24 0.91 -22.91 -20.56
N GLU A 25 1.20 -22.80 -21.86
CA GLU A 25 1.93 -21.65 -22.40
C GLU A 25 1.13 -20.34 -22.24
N GLN A 26 -0.18 -20.38 -22.45
CA GLN A 26 -1.06 -19.23 -22.23
C GLN A 26 -1.13 -18.84 -20.75
N GLU A 27 -1.30 -19.82 -19.87
CA GLU A 27 -1.31 -19.59 -18.41
C GLU A 27 0.03 -19.03 -17.92
N ASN A 28 1.15 -19.54 -18.42
CA ASN A 28 2.48 -19.01 -18.08
C ASN A 28 2.64 -17.55 -18.53
N ALA A 29 2.22 -17.22 -19.76
CA ALA A 29 2.30 -15.84 -20.24
C ALA A 29 1.43 -14.88 -19.41
N GLU A 30 0.25 -15.33 -18.98
CA GLU A 30 -0.64 -14.54 -18.12
C GLU A 30 -0.07 -14.37 -16.70
N LEU A 31 0.53 -15.43 -16.15
CA LEU A 31 1.21 -15.38 -14.86
C LEU A 31 2.44 -14.47 -14.89
N GLU A 32 3.26 -14.53 -15.94
CA GLU A 32 4.39 -13.64 -16.14
C GLU A 32 3.95 -12.17 -16.22
N ALA A 33 2.90 -11.87 -16.98
CA ALA A 33 2.33 -10.52 -17.07
C ALA A 33 1.73 -10.03 -15.74
N ARG A 34 1.21 -10.95 -14.90
CA ARG A 34 0.77 -10.61 -13.54
C ARG A 34 1.95 -10.39 -12.62
N LEU A 35 3.00 -11.22 -12.71
CA LEU A 35 4.20 -11.14 -11.89
C LEU A 35 4.95 -9.83 -12.15
N GLU A 36 5.06 -9.41 -13.41
CA GLU A 36 5.69 -8.14 -13.82
C GLU A 36 5.03 -6.91 -13.16
N LYS A 37 3.76 -6.99 -12.79
CA LYS A 37 3.08 -5.90 -12.05
C LYS A 37 3.59 -5.74 -10.63
N TYR A 38 4.15 -6.79 -10.04
CA TYR A 38 4.59 -6.85 -8.64
C TYR A 38 6.11 -6.87 -8.50
N VAL A 39 6.85 -7.36 -9.50
CA VAL A 39 8.32 -7.30 -9.53
C VAL A 39 8.78 -5.84 -9.44
N GLY A 40 9.58 -5.54 -8.42
CA GLY A 40 10.10 -4.18 -8.17
C GLY A 40 9.11 -3.23 -7.51
N LYS A 41 7.88 -3.68 -7.20
CA LYS A 41 6.89 -2.96 -6.38
C LYS A 41 6.59 -3.69 -5.06
N GLU A 42 7.45 -4.62 -4.70
CA GLU A 42 7.39 -5.28 -3.40
C GLU A 42 7.64 -4.21 -2.32
N PRO A 43 6.76 -4.09 -1.31
CA PRO A 43 6.98 -3.17 -0.21
C PRO A 43 8.36 -3.45 0.39
N THR A 44 9.17 -2.40 0.53
CA THR A 44 10.47 -2.60 1.15
C THR A 44 10.26 -2.95 2.62
N VAL A 45 11.26 -3.58 3.25
CA VAL A 45 11.24 -3.83 4.70
C VAL A 45 10.98 -2.54 5.48
N ARG A 46 11.43 -1.39 4.96
CA ARG A 46 11.15 -0.08 5.55
C ARG A 46 9.67 0.28 5.46
N ASP A 47 9.01 -0.01 4.34
CA ASP A 47 7.59 0.29 4.13
C ASP A 47 6.70 -0.58 5.02
N GLU A 48 7.03 -1.88 5.12
CA GLU A 48 6.37 -2.81 6.03
C GLU A 48 6.56 -2.40 7.49
N MET A 49 7.78 -2.05 7.89
CA MET A 49 8.05 -1.59 9.25
C MET A 49 7.36 -0.26 9.56
N ALA A 50 7.28 0.66 8.60
CA ALA A 50 6.55 1.91 8.75
C ALA A 50 5.03 1.66 8.85
N TYR A 51 4.49 0.72 8.08
CA TYR A 51 3.10 0.29 8.19
C TYR A 51 2.81 -0.30 9.57
N LEU A 52 3.61 -1.26 10.03
CA LEU A 52 3.46 -1.87 11.35
C LEU A 52 3.58 -0.84 12.49
N GLN A 53 4.50 0.13 12.37
CA GLN A 53 4.65 1.22 13.33
C GLN A 53 3.39 2.08 13.41
N ARG A 54 2.74 2.38 12.27
CA ARG A 54 1.48 3.14 12.24
C ARG A 54 0.34 2.36 12.92
N CYS A 55 0.19 1.09 12.59
CA CYS A 55 -0.81 0.23 13.24
C CYS A 55 -0.60 0.20 14.76
N ALA A 56 0.65 0.02 15.19
CA ALA A 56 1.00 -0.04 16.61
C ALA A 56 0.71 1.28 17.34
N ASN A 57 1.11 2.41 16.76
CA ASN A 57 0.88 3.73 17.35
C ASN A 57 -0.61 4.06 17.48
N ALA A 58 -1.40 3.76 16.45
CA ALA A 58 -2.81 4.11 16.46
C ALA A 58 -3.62 3.19 17.40
N VAL A 59 -3.24 1.91 17.53
CA VAL A 59 -3.80 1.03 18.58
C VAL A 59 -3.42 1.54 19.97
N TYR A 60 -2.17 1.97 20.17
CA TYR A 60 -1.72 2.53 21.44
C TYR A 60 -2.51 3.78 21.84
N GLU A 61 -2.71 4.72 20.90
CA GLU A 61 -3.51 5.92 21.14
C GLU A 61 -4.97 5.59 21.45
N LEU A 62 -5.53 4.57 20.81
CA LEU A 62 -6.87 4.10 21.11
C LEU A 62 -6.98 3.52 22.53
N CYS A 63 -5.99 2.74 22.96
CA CYS A 63 -5.91 2.24 24.32
C CYS A 63 -5.79 3.37 25.35
N GLU A 64 -4.97 4.39 25.07
CA GLU A 64 -4.84 5.57 25.93
C GLU A 64 -6.14 6.37 26.00
N PHE A 65 -6.82 6.53 24.87
CA PHE A 65 -8.12 7.19 24.80
C PHE A 65 -9.19 6.45 25.62
N ALA A 66 -9.27 5.12 25.47
CA ALA A 66 -10.14 4.27 26.28
C ALA A 66 -9.81 4.36 27.78
N ARG A 67 -8.52 4.43 28.12
CA ARG A 67 -8.04 4.60 29.50
C ARG A 67 -8.47 5.94 30.11
N MET A 68 -8.41 7.02 29.32
CA MET A 68 -8.87 8.35 29.75
C MET A 68 -10.39 8.42 29.92
N ARG A 69 -11.16 7.68 29.10
CA ARG A 69 -12.63 7.66 29.15
C ARG A 69 -13.24 6.78 30.25
N ARG A 70 -12.43 6.19 31.14
CA ARG A 70 -12.86 5.36 32.30
C ARG A 70 -14.16 4.57 32.03
N HIS A 71 -14.01 3.44 31.33
CA HIS A 71 -15.04 2.41 31.10
C HIS A 71 -16.04 2.62 29.95
N GLU A 72 -15.74 3.43 28.93
CA GLU A 72 -16.46 3.32 27.65
C GLU A 72 -15.85 2.24 26.76
N VAL A 73 -16.72 1.40 26.18
CA VAL A 73 -16.35 0.34 25.24
C VAL A 73 -15.89 1.00 23.95
N VAL A 74 -14.66 0.72 23.55
CA VAL A 74 -14.11 1.13 22.25
C VAL A 74 -14.93 0.49 21.14
N THR A 75 -15.35 1.30 20.16
CA THR A 75 -16.16 0.83 19.04
C THR A 75 -15.32 0.09 18.00
N VAL A 76 -15.95 -0.79 17.22
CA VAL A 76 -15.27 -1.54 16.15
C VAL A 76 -14.65 -0.60 15.11
N ASP A 77 -15.32 0.51 14.77
CA ASP A 77 -14.83 1.47 13.79
C ASP A 77 -13.55 2.17 14.26
N GLU A 78 -13.46 2.51 15.55
CA GLU A 78 -12.25 3.10 16.13
C GLU A 78 -11.05 2.13 16.09
N VAL A 79 -11.30 0.83 16.26
CA VAL A 79 -10.27 -0.22 16.12
C VAL A 79 -9.83 -0.37 14.67
N VAL A 80 -10.75 -0.35 13.71
CA VAL A 80 -10.43 -0.46 12.28
C VAL A 80 -9.57 0.71 11.81
N GLN A 81 -9.89 1.94 12.23
CA GLN A 81 -9.07 3.13 11.93
C GLN A 81 -7.67 3.03 12.52
N ALA A 82 -7.55 2.50 13.74
CA ALA A 82 -6.27 2.28 14.37
C ALA A 82 -5.41 1.25 13.61
N ILE A 83 -6.03 0.20 13.06
CA ILE A 83 -5.30 -0.82 12.31
C ILE A 83 -4.91 -0.31 10.91
N SER A 84 -5.75 0.47 10.24
CA SER A 84 -5.44 0.95 8.88
C SER A 84 -4.36 2.03 8.83
N GLY A 85 -4.18 2.78 9.93
CA GLY A 85 -3.26 3.92 9.97
C GLY A 85 -3.74 5.13 9.15
N GLU A 86 -4.92 5.05 8.53
CA GLU A 86 -5.59 6.18 7.90
C GLU A 86 -6.40 6.93 8.95
N ARG A 87 -5.95 8.14 9.29
CA ARG A 87 -6.60 8.96 10.31
C ARG A 87 -7.38 10.10 9.65
N PRO A 88 -8.69 10.24 9.93
CA PRO A 88 -9.46 11.39 9.47
C PRO A 88 -8.83 12.71 9.94
N ASP A 89 -9.00 13.76 9.14
CA ASP A 89 -8.60 15.11 9.51
C ASP A 89 -9.48 15.60 10.67
N ASP A 90 -8.89 15.75 11.86
CA ASP A 90 -9.50 16.47 12.98
C ASP A 90 -9.21 17.98 12.82
N PRO A 91 -10.24 18.83 12.64
CA PRO A 91 -10.06 20.28 12.53
C PRO A 91 -9.42 20.91 13.78
N ALA A 92 -9.48 20.24 14.94
CA ALA A 92 -8.86 20.71 16.17
C ALA A 92 -7.37 20.31 16.28
N ASP A 93 -6.86 19.39 15.46
CA ASP A 93 -5.47 18.97 15.49
C ASP A 93 -4.57 20.00 14.80
N LYS A 94 -3.75 20.69 15.61
CA LYS A 94 -2.82 21.73 15.14
C LYS A 94 -1.43 21.19 14.79
N ARG A 95 -1.19 19.89 14.93
CA ARG A 95 0.11 19.28 14.63
C ARG A 95 0.32 19.23 13.12
N ARG A 96 1.58 19.44 12.70
CA ARG A 96 2.03 19.26 11.33
C ARG A 96 2.13 17.77 11.00
N ARG A 97 1.69 17.38 9.81
CA ARG A 97 1.82 16.03 9.28
C ARG A 97 3.22 15.82 8.73
N ILE A 98 3.76 14.65 9.00
CA ILE A 98 5.01 14.17 8.45
C ILE A 98 4.67 13.09 7.44
N TYR A 99 5.20 13.24 6.24
CA TYR A 99 5.07 12.25 5.18
C TYR A 99 6.43 11.67 4.83
N ILE A 100 6.40 10.48 4.25
CA ILE A 100 7.54 9.86 3.61
C ILE A 100 7.11 9.47 2.20
N ASP A 101 7.98 9.66 1.22
CA ASP A 101 7.78 9.10 -0.11
C ASP A 101 8.42 7.72 -0.27
N GLY A 102 8.13 7.03 -1.38
CA GLY A 102 8.71 5.72 -1.70
C GLY A 102 10.23 5.73 -1.95
N ARG A 103 10.88 6.90 -1.92
CA ARG A 103 12.35 7.04 -2.00
C ARG A 103 12.98 7.26 -0.63
N GLY A 104 12.16 7.42 0.40
CA GLY A 104 12.60 7.64 1.77
C GLY A 104 12.88 9.10 2.11
N ASP A 105 12.57 10.03 1.21
CA ASP A 105 12.62 11.46 1.51
C ASP A 105 11.42 11.83 2.39
N ALA A 106 11.70 12.62 3.42
CA ALA A 106 10.70 13.05 4.38
C ALA A 106 10.15 14.42 4.01
N TRP A 107 8.85 14.59 4.20
CA TRP A 107 8.10 15.79 3.86
C TRP A 107 7.30 16.25 5.08
N LEU A 108 7.07 17.56 5.19
CA LEU A 108 6.35 18.17 6.30
C LEU A 108 5.22 19.05 5.77
N SER A 109 4.05 18.99 6.42
CA SER A 109 2.97 19.93 6.13
C SER A 109 3.38 21.36 6.52
N LEU A 110 3.28 22.28 5.57
CA LEU A 110 3.69 23.67 5.76
C LEU A 110 2.51 24.59 6.03
N SER A 111 1.58 24.67 5.09
CA SER A 111 0.40 25.52 5.15
C SER A 111 -0.80 24.80 4.53
N HIS A 112 -1.99 25.28 4.89
CA HIS A 112 -3.24 24.79 4.33
C HIS A 112 -4.02 26.01 3.83
N ASP A 113 -4.27 26.08 2.53
CA ASP A 113 -5.06 27.16 1.91
C ASP A 113 -6.08 26.56 0.94
N ARG A 114 -7.35 26.98 1.04
CA ARG A 114 -8.46 26.53 0.19
C ARG A 114 -8.52 24.99 -0.02
N ASN A 115 -8.39 24.22 1.07
CA ASN A 115 -8.34 22.75 1.06
C ASN A 115 -7.12 22.12 0.35
N ILE A 116 -6.09 22.92 0.05
CA ILE A 116 -4.83 22.45 -0.52
C ILE A 116 -3.79 22.36 0.59
N GLN A 117 -3.27 21.15 0.80
CA GLN A 117 -2.19 20.90 1.74
C GLN A 117 -0.84 21.07 1.06
N TYR A 118 -0.14 22.15 1.40
CA TYR A 118 1.23 22.37 0.96
C TYR A 118 2.21 21.63 1.86
N ILE A 119 3.22 21.04 1.23
CA ILE A 119 4.26 20.26 1.88
C ILE A 119 5.62 20.67 1.36
N GLY A 120 6.64 20.54 2.20
CA GLY A 120 8.03 20.76 1.81
C GLY A 120 8.95 19.67 2.36
N PRO A 121 10.15 19.50 1.78
CA PRO A 121 11.16 18.61 2.32
C PRO A 121 11.45 18.92 3.80
N LEU A 122 11.40 17.89 4.64
CA LEU A 122 11.72 17.99 6.06
C LEU A 122 13.17 18.48 6.28
N ALA A 123 14.08 18.11 5.37
CA ALA A 123 15.49 18.49 5.38
C ALA A 123 15.74 19.88 4.75
N GLY A 124 15.03 20.92 5.19
CA GLY A 124 15.47 22.31 5.03
C GLY A 124 14.60 23.24 4.19
N ALA A 125 13.44 22.82 3.67
CA ALA A 125 12.53 23.71 2.98
C ALA A 125 11.39 24.18 3.90
N LEU A 126 11.50 25.42 4.42
CA LEU A 126 10.46 26.06 5.23
C LEU A 126 9.30 26.64 4.39
N TRP A 127 9.46 26.63 3.07
CA TRP A 127 8.50 27.12 2.09
C TRP A 127 8.57 26.25 0.85
N SER A 128 7.42 25.86 0.34
CA SER A 128 7.26 25.02 -0.84
C SER A 128 5.88 25.23 -1.43
N GLU A 129 5.79 25.25 -2.75
CA GLU A 129 4.53 25.24 -3.48
C GLU A 129 4.07 23.82 -3.83
N GLU A 130 4.86 22.81 -3.43
CA GLU A 130 4.49 21.41 -3.65
C GLU A 130 3.33 21.02 -2.74
N THR A 131 2.42 20.23 -3.30
CA THR A 131 1.25 19.66 -2.63
C THR A 131 1.41 18.16 -2.49
N THR A 132 0.68 17.56 -1.54
CA THR A 132 0.64 16.09 -1.40
C THR A 132 0.29 15.39 -2.72
N THR A 133 -0.64 15.96 -3.49
CA THR A 133 -1.00 15.46 -4.82
C THR A 133 0.16 15.57 -5.80
N SER A 134 0.79 16.75 -5.94
CA SER A 134 1.89 16.93 -6.90
C SER A 134 3.10 16.04 -6.61
N VAL A 135 3.40 15.80 -5.33
CA VAL A 135 4.49 14.93 -4.89
C VAL A 135 4.10 13.47 -5.15
N ARG A 136 2.86 13.07 -4.86
CA ARG A 136 2.37 11.73 -5.18
C ARG A 136 2.38 11.45 -6.69
N ASP A 137 1.95 12.41 -7.51
CA ASP A 137 1.94 12.28 -8.97
C ASP A 137 3.37 12.16 -9.54
N ARG A 138 4.33 12.87 -8.94
CA ARG A 138 5.74 12.87 -9.36
C ARG A 138 6.51 11.63 -8.91
N ILE A 139 6.27 11.15 -7.69
CA ILE A 139 7.09 10.13 -7.03
C ILE A 139 6.35 8.78 -6.90
N GLY A 140 5.06 8.75 -7.25
CA GLY A 140 4.18 7.59 -7.21
C GLY A 140 3.53 7.37 -5.84
N GLU A 141 4.29 7.56 -4.76
CA GLU A 141 3.86 7.19 -3.41
C GLU A 141 4.21 8.27 -2.38
N LEU A 142 3.26 8.59 -1.51
CA LEU A 142 3.42 9.52 -0.40
C LEU A 142 2.46 9.14 0.74
N HIS A 143 3.04 8.82 1.89
CA HIS A 143 2.33 8.29 3.05
C HIS A 143 2.55 9.14 4.30
N GLU A 144 1.49 9.46 5.05
CA GLU A 144 1.60 10.09 6.36
C GLU A 144 2.18 9.06 7.36
N ILE A 145 3.31 9.39 7.99
CA ILE A 145 3.98 8.51 8.97
C ILE A 145 3.81 8.97 10.42
N GLY A 146 3.28 10.17 10.61
CA GLY A 146 3.08 10.74 11.93
C GLY A 146 2.82 12.23 11.89
N ARG A 147 2.79 12.83 13.07
CA ARG A 147 2.56 14.27 13.26
C ARG A 147 3.52 14.83 14.30
N CYS A 148 3.97 16.06 14.12
CA CYS A 148 4.79 16.80 15.08
C CYS A 148 4.24 18.21 15.32
N TRP A 149 4.71 18.85 16.39
CA TRP A 149 4.42 20.27 16.65
C TRP A 149 5.28 21.17 15.76
#